data_AF-A0A345RBE3-F1
#
_entry.id   AF-A0A345RBE3-F1
#
_cell.length_a   1.000
_cell.length_b   1.000
_cell.length_c   1.000
_cell.angle_alpha   90.00
_cell.angle_beta   90.00
_cell.angle_gamma   90.00
#
_symmetry.space_group_name_H-M   'P 1'
#
loop_
_entity.id
_entity.type
_entity.pdbx_description
1 polymer ?
#
loop_
_entity_poly.entity_id
_entity_poly.type
_entity_poly.pdbx_seq_one_letter_code
_entity_poly.pdbx_strand_id
1 'polypeptide(L)'
;MAGCGSGGADGLTIGEMEWCVVRKWLFVFRMLALTCWVGMAHAQEIDPHSVYEKNCSGCHAPHAGEFVSQSTKMTSGTLVGKESGKPVSDYLAAGHGGLSVVEAEVLMEHMFGIWKSGRVFQQKCKICHTNAKELARSTLILRDDMLLGRYSDRNIAQFLTNHGRLDPDEVQRMVDVLKRQLETMAPPGTE
;
A
#
# COMPACT_ATOMS: atom_id res chain seq x y z
N MET A 1 -90.88 -23.74 -6.08
CA MET A 1 -91.84 -22.72 -5.59
C MET A 1 -91.09 -21.84 -4.59
N ALA A 2 -90.53 -20.74 -5.09
CA ALA A 2 -90.73 -19.35 -4.62
C ALA A 2 -90.02 -19.06 -3.27
N GLY A 3 -88.98 -18.23 -3.16
CA GLY A 3 -88.56 -17.09 -3.97
C GLY A 3 -89.15 -15.78 -3.42
N CYS A 4 -88.27 -14.81 -3.15
CA CYS A 4 -88.48 -13.42 -2.69
C CYS A 4 -88.72 -13.23 -1.18
N GLY A 5 -88.13 -12.26 -0.46
CA GLY A 5 -87.31 -11.10 -0.84
C GLY A 5 -87.91 -9.81 -0.25
N SER A 6 -87.13 -9.07 0.55
CA SER A 6 -87.23 -7.63 0.90
C SER A 6 -86.34 -7.41 2.14
N GLY A 7 -85.31 -6.56 2.16
CA GLY A 7 -85.35 -5.12 1.89
C GLY A 7 -85.33 -4.39 3.25
N GLY A 8 -84.29 -3.60 3.53
CA GLY A 8 -84.22 -2.79 4.76
C GLY A 8 -82.83 -2.23 4.99
N ALA A 9 -82.74 -0.90 5.01
CA ALA A 9 -81.53 -0.10 4.99
C ALA A 9 -80.96 0.18 6.39
N ASP A 10 -79.83 0.88 6.37
CA ASP A 10 -79.27 1.73 7.42
C ASP A 10 -78.36 1.07 8.47
N GLY A 11 -77.07 1.40 8.35
CA GLY A 11 -76.04 1.00 9.31
C GLY A 11 -74.68 1.59 8.95
N LEU A 12 -74.56 2.93 9.03
CA LEU A 12 -73.28 3.60 9.17
C LEU A 12 -72.61 3.08 10.45
N THR A 13 -71.36 2.61 10.39
CA THR A 13 -70.31 3.07 11.31
C THR A 13 -68.92 2.71 10.79
N ILE A 14 -68.15 3.77 10.63
CA ILE A 14 -66.71 3.86 10.42
C ILE A 14 -65.99 3.17 11.61
N GLY A 15 -64.88 2.49 11.32
CA GLY A 15 -63.99 1.90 12.31
C GLY A 15 -62.79 1.23 11.65
N GLU A 16 -61.87 1.96 11.00
CA GLU A 16 -60.75 2.66 11.66
C GLU A 16 -59.89 1.81 12.63
N MET A 17 -59.79 0.49 12.43
CA MET A 17 -58.90 -0.35 13.26
C MET A 17 -57.87 -1.20 12.49
N GLU A 18 -57.44 -0.76 11.29
CA GLU A 18 -56.37 -1.45 10.52
C GLU A 18 -55.06 -0.63 10.39
N TRP A 19 -54.73 0.24 11.35
CA TRP A 19 -53.51 1.05 11.28
C TRP A 19 -52.60 1.00 12.52
N CYS A 20 -52.94 0.23 13.55
CA CYS A 20 -52.21 0.27 14.84
C CYS A 20 -51.12 -0.79 15.03
N VAL A 21 -51.06 -1.89 14.25
CA VAL A 21 -50.13 -2.99 14.54
C VAL A 21 -48.87 -2.96 13.67
N VAL A 22 -48.94 -2.46 12.43
CA VAL A 22 -47.80 -2.49 11.49
C VAL A 22 -46.84 -1.30 11.68
N ARG A 23 -47.26 -0.22 12.35
CA ARG A 23 -46.47 1.03 12.44
C ARG A 23 -45.52 1.11 13.64
N LYS A 24 -45.64 0.22 14.63
CA LYS A 24 -44.83 0.26 15.87
C LYS A 24 -43.58 -0.62 15.84
N TRP A 25 -43.55 -1.64 14.99
CA TRP A 25 -42.41 -2.57 14.87
C TRP A 25 -41.39 -2.20 13.79
N LEU A 26 -41.62 -1.13 13.02
CA LEU A 26 -40.67 -0.61 12.02
C LEU A 26 -39.78 0.53 12.52
N PHE A 27 -40.00 1.04 13.74
CA PHE A 27 -39.24 2.17 14.28
C PHE A 27 -38.10 1.79 15.24
N VAL A 28 -38.12 0.60 15.85
CA VAL A 28 -37.01 0.16 16.73
C VAL A 28 -35.88 -0.51 15.94
N PHE A 29 -36.19 -1.18 14.82
CA PHE A 29 -35.16 -1.80 13.97
C PHE A 29 -34.44 -0.81 13.03
N ARG A 30 -34.96 0.42 12.89
CA ARG A 30 -34.37 1.46 12.03
C ARG A 30 -33.42 2.42 12.77
N MET A 31 -33.30 2.28 14.09
CA MET A 31 -32.45 3.14 14.94
C MET A 31 -31.24 2.42 15.56
N LEU A 32 -31.09 1.10 15.36
CA LEU A 32 -29.97 0.31 15.90
C LEU A 32 -28.93 -0.14 14.85
N ALA A 33 -29.04 0.36 13.61
CA ALA A 33 -28.14 0.00 12.50
C ALA A 33 -27.28 1.19 12.02
N LEU A 34 -27.14 2.25 12.83
CA LEU A 34 -26.53 3.52 12.40
C LEU A 34 -25.31 3.97 13.23
N THR A 35 -24.74 3.12 14.09
CA THR A 35 -23.62 3.52 14.97
C THR A 35 -22.31 2.74 14.77
N CYS A 36 -22.20 1.87 13.77
CA CYS A 36 -20.95 1.14 13.47
C CYS A 36 -20.14 1.73 12.30
N TRP A 37 -20.28 3.02 12.00
CA TRP A 37 -19.42 3.72 11.03
C TRP A 37 -18.34 4.55 11.74
N VAL A 38 -17.71 4.00 12.78
CA VAL A 38 -16.57 4.64 13.44
C VAL A 38 -15.30 4.20 12.71
N GLY A 39 -14.86 5.06 11.80
CA GLY A 39 -13.47 5.21 11.33
C GLY A 39 -12.73 3.94 10.95
N MET A 40 -12.77 3.57 9.66
CA MET A 40 -11.58 2.98 9.06
C MET A 40 -10.47 4.04 9.17
N ALA A 41 -9.65 3.93 10.20
CA ALA A 41 -8.37 4.62 10.23
C ALA A 41 -7.61 4.13 9.00
N HIS A 42 -7.52 4.98 7.97
CA HIS A 42 -6.62 4.74 6.87
C HIS A 42 -5.23 4.64 7.49
N ALA A 43 -4.67 3.43 7.54
CA ALA A 43 -3.26 3.24 7.82
C ALA A 43 -2.53 4.12 6.82
N GLN A 44 -1.96 5.23 7.29
CA GLN A 44 -1.15 6.11 6.46
C GLN A 44 0.03 5.26 6.00
N GLU A 45 0.16 5.06 4.70
CA GLU A 45 1.29 4.33 4.14
C GLU A 45 2.56 5.14 4.38
N ILE A 46 3.48 4.59 5.18
CA ILE A 46 4.75 5.24 5.53
C ILE A 46 5.69 5.07 4.34
N ASP A 47 6.08 6.17 3.68
CA ASP A 47 7.07 6.12 2.61
C ASP A 47 8.48 5.83 3.18
N PRO A 48 9.06 4.63 2.98
CA PRO A 48 10.32 4.25 3.59
C PRO A 48 11.50 5.12 3.14
N HIS A 49 11.42 5.70 1.93
CA HIS A 49 12.45 6.61 1.44
C HIS A 49 12.47 7.90 2.22
N SER A 50 11.28 8.45 2.49
CA SER A 50 11.12 9.68 3.26
C SER A 50 11.60 9.49 4.70
N VAL A 51 11.30 8.32 5.30
CA VAL A 51 11.83 7.95 6.62
C VAL A 51 13.36 7.92 6.60
N TYR A 52 13.98 7.19 5.67
CA TYR A 52 15.43 7.10 5.59
C TYR A 52 16.09 8.47 5.35
N GLU A 53 15.59 9.22 4.38
CA GLU A 53 16.19 10.50 3.97
C GLU A 53 16.12 11.53 5.10
N LYS A 54 14.99 11.58 5.83
CA LYS A 54 14.83 12.50 6.96
C LYS A 54 15.71 12.12 8.15
N ASN A 55 15.79 10.83 8.49
CA ASN A 55 16.33 10.38 9.77
C ASN A 55 17.77 9.85 9.69
N CYS A 56 18.24 9.44 8.52
CA CYS A 56 19.51 8.73 8.36
C CYS A 56 20.52 9.45 7.45
N SER A 57 20.07 10.17 6.42
CA SER A 57 20.95 10.73 5.38
C SER A 57 21.90 11.83 5.87
N GLY A 58 21.65 12.43 7.03
CA GLY A 58 22.54 13.44 7.62
C GLY A 58 23.89 12.88 8.06
N CYS A 59 24.00 11.58 8.30
CA CYS A 59 25.25 10.91 8.68
C CYS A 59 25.60 9.70 7.81
N HIS A 60 24.61 9.10 7.14
CA HIS A 60 24.80 7.95 6.24
C HIS A 60 24.70 8.37 4.78
N ALA A 61 24.87 7.41 3.86
CA ALA A 61 24.72 7.68 2.44
C ALA A 61 23.34 8.30 2.12
N PRO A 62 23.21 9.13 1.07
CA PRO A 62 21.99 9.89 0.82
C PRO A 62 20.70 9.06 0.67
N HIS A 63 20.79 7.85 0.10
CA HIS A 63 19.64 6.93 0.02
C HIS A 63 19.96 5.55 0.58
N ALA A 64 18.90 4.81 0.91
CA ALA A 64 18.99 3.50 1.54
C ALA A 64 19.69 2.47 0.64
N GLY A 65 19.55 2.61 -0.69
CA GLY A 65 20.19 1.73 -1.67
C GLY A 65 21.72 1.70 -1.52
N GLU A 66 22.32 2.87 -1.36
CA GLU A 66 23.74 3.06 -1.13
C GLU A 66 24.16 2.52 0.23
N PHE A 67 23.43 2.87 1.28
CA PHE A 67 23.73 2.40 2.63
C PHE A 67 23.73 0.87 2.71
N VAL A 68 22.68 0.21 2.20
CA VAL A 68 22.60 -1.25 2.15
C VAL A 68 23.78 -1.83 1.38
N SER A 69 24.16 -1.21 0.26
CA SER A 69 25.23 -1.71 -0.59
C SER A 69 26.63 -1.53 0.00
N GLN A 70 26.88 -0.36 0.60
CA GLN A 70 28.20 0.08 1.06
C GLN A 70 28.47 -0.36 2.50
N SER A 71 27.47 -0.31 3.37
CA SER A 71 27.67 -0.42 4.82
C SER A 71 27.13 -1.71 5.43
N THR A 72 26.34 -2.50 4.69
CA THR A 72 25.72 -3.72 5.23
C THR A 72 26.09 -5.00 4.47
N LYS A 73 25.93 -6.14 5.14
CA LYS A 73 25.99 -7.48 4.54
C LYS A 73 24.88 -8.35 5.14
N MET A 74 24.53 -9.43 4.44
CA MET A 74 23.59 -10.43 4.95
C MET A 74 24.35 -11.51 5.73
N THR A 75 23.93 -11.75 6.97
CA THR A 75 24.45 -12.85 7.81
C THR A 75 23.25 -13.53 8.48
N SER A 76 23.14 -14.85 8.33
CA SER A 76 22.07 -15.64 8.98
C SER A 76 20.66 -15.07 8.78
N GLY A 77 20.37 -14.55 7.59
CA GLY A 77 19.06 -13.99 7.24
C GLY A 77 18.79 -12.56 7.74
N THR A 78 19.75 -11.90 8.39
CA THR A 78 19.62 -10.51 8.83
C THR A 78 20.67 -9.58 8.20
N LEU A 79 20.33 -8.30 8.06
CA LEU A 79 21.26 -7.25 7.67
C LEU A 79 22.13 -6.86 8.87
N VAL A 80 23.43 -7.02 8.72
CA VAL A 80 24.43 -6.61 9.71
C VAL A 80 25.34 -5.53 9.14
N GLY A 81 25.84 -4.64 10.00
CA GLY A 81 26.89 -3.70 9.64
C GLY A 81 28.16 -4.44 9.21
N LYS A 82 28.79 -4.04 8.10
CA LYS A 82 30.02 -4.68 7.62
C LYS A 82 31.15 -4.55 8.63
N GLU A 83 31.31 -3.35 9.19
CA GLU A 83 32.36 -3.00 10.14
C GLU A 83 32.05 -3.50 11.55
N SER A 84 30.84 -3.25 12.04
CA SER A 84 30.48 -3.58 13.42
C SER A 84 30.11 -5.05 13.64
N GLY A 85 29.68 -5.74 12.59
CA GLY A 85 29.11 -7.09 12.68
C GLY A 85 27.76 -7.18 13.40
N LYS A 86 27.21 -6.06 13.88
CA LYS A 86 25.95 -6.03 14.62
C LYS A 86 24.74 -5.93 13.68
N PRO A 87 23.60 -6.57 14.02
CA PRO A 87 22.35 -6.38 13.29
C PRO A 87 21.95 -4.90 13.19
N VAL A 88 21.47 -4.48 12.02
CA VAL A 88 20.95 -3.12 11.82
C VAL A 88 19.75 -2.87 12.74
N SER A 89 18.91 -3.88 12.95
CA SER A 89 17.76 -3.85 13.86
C SER A 89 18.12 -3.43 15.28
N ASP A 90 19.29 -3.85 15.78
CA ASP A 90 19.70 -3.55 17.16
C ASP A 90 19.99 -2.06 17.34
N TYR A 91 20.56 -1.41 16.32
CA TYR A 91 20.76 0.04 16.33
C TYR A 91 19.43 0.78 16.33
N LEU A 92 18.49 0.37 15.47
CA LEU A 92 17.18 1.01 15.39
C LEU A 92 16.38 0.83 16.68
N ALA A 93 16.40 -0.36 17.27
CA ALA A 93 15.77 -0.66 18.56
C ALA A 93 16.37 0.16 19.72
N ALA A 94 17.66 0.49 19.64
CA ALA A 94 18.34 1.38 20.59
C ALA A 94 18.04 2.88 20.35
N GLY A 95 17.20 3.22 19.39
CA GLY A 95 16.81 4.60 19.06
C GLY A 95 17.72 5.31 18.07
N HIS A 96 18.66 4.60 17.43
CA HIS A 96 19.49 5.20 16.38
C HIS A 96 18.63 5.69 15.21
N GLY A 97 18.79 6.97 14.84
CA GLY A 97 17.94 7.62 13.84
C GLY A 97 16.62 8.17 14.40
N GLY A 98 16.32 7.99 15.69
CA GLY A 98 15.14 8.59 16.34
C GLY A 98 13.80 8.17 15.73
N LEU A 99 13.72 6.92 15.24
CA LEU A 99 12.52 6.35 14.62
C LEU A 99 11.56 5.83 15.68
N SER A 100 10.26 5.90 15.39
CA SER A 100 9.28 5.05 16.08
C SER A 100 9.49 3.57 15.73
N VAL A 101 8.90 2.67 16.53
CA VAL A 101 8.97 1.22 16.28
C VAL A 101 8.45 0.86 14.88
N VAL A 102 7.32 1.46 14.49
CA VAL A 102 6.69 1.21 13.18
C VAL A 102 7.55 1.72 12.03
N GLU A 103 8.14 2.92 12.15
CA GLU A 103 9.06 3.44 11.13
C GLU A 103 10.33 2.59 11.00
N ALA A 104 10.84 2.07 12.12
CA ALA A 104 12.00 1.17 12.11
C ALA A 104 11.68 -0.16 11.40
N GLU A 105 10.48 -0.72 11.61
CA GLU A 105 10.02 -1.93 10.91
C GLU A 105 9.91 -1.71 9.40
N VAL A 106 9.22 -0.63 8.99
CA VAL A 106 9.08 -0.23 7.57
C VAL A 106 10.45 -0.01 6.93
N LEU A 107 11.37 0.65 7.64
CA LEU A 107 12.71 0.89 7.14
C LEU A 107 13.52 -0.40 7.00
N MET A 108 13.43 -1.31 7.97
CA MET A 108 14.08 -2.62 7.88
C MET A 108 13.55 -3.42 6.70
N GLU A 109 12.23 -3.48 6.52
CA GLU A 109 11.61 -4.16 5.38
C GLU A 109 12.13 -3.58 4.05
N HIS A 110 12.18 -2.26 3.93
CA HIS A 110 12.72 -1.58 2.76
C HIS A 110 14.17 -1.97 2.48
N MET A 111 15.05 -1.94 3.50
CA MET A 111 16.45 -2.33 3.36
C MET A 111 16.61 -3.80 2.98
N PHE A 112 15.80 -4.69 3.55
CA PHE A 112 15.76 -6.10 3.15
C PHE A 112 15.31 -6.27 1.70
N GLY A 113 14.30 -5.53 1.25
CA GLY A 113 13.86 -5.52 -0.14
C GLY A 113 14.95 -5.08 -1.11
N ILE A 114 15.73 -4.06 -0.74
CA ILE A 114 16.92 -3.63 -1.50
C ILE A 114 17.92 -4.78 -1.60
N TRP A 115 18.25 -5.44 -0.48
CA TRP A 115 19.21 -6.55 -0.50
C TRP A 115 18.73 -7.73 -1.33
N LYS A 116 17.48 -8.16 -1.13
CA LYS A 116 16.84 -9.29 -1.84
C LYS A 116 16.76 -9.08 -3.35
N SER A 117 16.72 -7.82 -3.81
CA SER A 117 16.79 -7.51 -5.24
C SER A 117 18.12 -7.90 -5.91
N GLY A 118 19.11 -8.38 -5.15
CA GLY A 118 20.50 -8.54 -5.61
C GLY A 118 21.24 -7.20 -5.72
N ARG A 119 20.59 -6.09 -5.33
CA ARG A 119 21.08 -4.73 -5.49
C ARG A 119 21.36 -4.39 -6.96
N VAL A 120 20.56 -4.95 -7.88
CA VAL A 120 20.70 -4.76 -9.34
C VAL A 120 20.76 -3.28 -9.70
N PHE A 121 19.88 -2.45 -9.12
CA PHE A 121 19.90 -1.01 -9.37
C PHE A 121 21.26 -0.39 -9.03
N GLN A 122 21.81 -0.70 -7.85
CA GLN A 122 23.10 -0.19 -7.42
C GLN A 122 24.23 -0.67 -8.34
N GLN A 123 24.19 -1.93 -8.75
CA GLN A 123 25.27 -2.55 -9.52
C GLN A 123 25.30 -2.12 -10.98
N LYS A 124 24.12 -1.91 -11.59
CA LYS A 124 24.00 -1.75 -13.05
C LYS A 124 23.32 -0.45 -13.49
N CYS A 125 22.44 0.12 -12.69
CA CYS A 125 21.66 1.30 -13.08
C CYS A 125 22.25 2.61 -12.53
N LYS A 126 22.91 2.55 -11.37
CA LYS A 126 23.39 3.74 -10.65
C LYS A 126 24.41 4.59 -11.42
N ILE A 127 25.11 4.00 -12.40
CA ILE A 127 26.05 4.74 -13.24
C ILE A 127 25.37 5.86 -14.05
N CYS A 128 24.09 5.69 -14.41
CA CYS A 128 23.33 6.68 -15.18
C CYS A 128 22.13 7.26 -14.43
N HIS A 129 21.67 6.60 -13.36
CA HIS A 129 20.50 7.00 -12.60
C HIS A 129 20.83 7.24 -11.13
N THR A 130 20.24 8.27 -10.52
CA THR A 130 20.46 8.60 -9.11
C THR A 130 20.03 7.47 -8.18
N ASN A 131 18.73 7.13 -8.19
CA ASN A 131 18.13 6.09 -7.36
C ASN A 131 16.85 5.54 -8.03
N ALA A 132 16.40 4.36 -7.57
CA ALA A 132 15.24 3.69 -8.16
C ALA A 132 13.93 4.47 -7.95
N LYS A 133 13.79 5.15 -6.80
CA LYS A 133 12.61 5.95 -6.44
C LYS A 133 12.38 7.07 -7.46
N GLU A 134 13.41 7.87 -7.70
CA GLU A 134 13.37 9.00 -8.61
C GLU A 134 13.09 8.54 -10.04
N LEU A 135 13.81 7.50 -10.51
CA LEU A 135 13.58 6.94 -11.84
C LEU A 135 12.11 6.49 -12.01
N ALA A 136 11.61 5.67 -11.07
CA ALA A 136 10.27 5.15 -11.15
C ALA A 136 9.21 6.25 -11.07
N ARG A 137 9.23 7.06 -10.01
CA ARG A 137 8.19 8.06 -9.73
C ARG A 137 8.13 9.14 -10.81
N SER A 138 9.26 9.48 -11.44
CA SER A 138 9.31 10.58 -12.43
C SER A 138 9.01 10.13 -13.85
N THR A 139 9.34 8.88 -14.22
CA THR A 139 9.35 8.46 -15.63
C THR A 139 8.48 7.25 -15.94
N LEU A 140 7.99 6.54 -14.92
CA LEU A 140 7.23 5.30 -15.08
C LEU A 140 5.79 5.46 -14.60
N ILE A 141 4.94 4.56 -15.06
CA ILE A 141 3.55 4.41 -14.64
C ILE A 141 3.19 2.92 -14.62
N LEU A 142 2.34 2.52 -13.70
CA LEU A 142 1.76 1.19 -13.63
C LEU A 142 0.34 1.26 -14.22
N ARG A 143 0.04 0.43 -15.23
CA ARG A 143 -1.30 0.28 -15.80
C ARG A 143 -1.54 -1.19 -16.11
N ASP A 144 -2.67 -1.74 -15.69
CA ASP A 144 -3.02 -3.16 -15.90
C ASP A 144 -1.87 -4.12 -15.50
N ASP A 145 -1.30 -3.88 -14.32
CA ASP A 145 -0.11 -4.57 -13.79
C ASP A 145 1.17 -4.50 -14.66
N MET A 146 1.14 -3.69 -15.72
CA MET A 146 2.27 -3.50 -16.63
C MET A 146 3.04 -2.22 -16.27
N LEU A 147 4.34 -2.37 -16.07
CA LEU A 147 5.22 -1.23 -15.85
C LEU A 147 5.57 -0.61 -17.21
N LEU A 148 5.12 0.62 -17.43
CA LEU A 148 5.24 1.36 -18.68
C LEU A 148 6.06 2.64 -18.48
N GLY A 149 6.73 3.08 -19.54
CA GLY A 149 7.27 4.44 -19.62
C GLY A 149 6.13 5.46 -19.69
N ARG A 150 6.09 6.41 -18.75
CA ARG A 150 5.01 7.40 -18.61
C ARG A 150 4.75 8.21 -19.88
N TYR A 151 5.81 8.56 -20.61
CA TYR A 151 5.75 9.44 -21.78
C TYR A 151 5.93 8.71 -23.11
N SER A 152 6.15 7.39 -23.08
CA SER A 152 6.48 6.61 -24.28
C SER A 152 5.61 5.37 -24.45
N ASP A 153 4.81 5.01 -23.43
CA ASP A 153 4.04 3.77 -23.33
C ASP A 153 4.87 2.50 -23.57
N ARG A 154 6.20 2.59 -23.49
CA ARG A 154 7.10 1.47 -23.71
C ARG A 154 7.01 0.49 -22.54
N ASN A 155 6.84 -0.80 -22.84
CA ASN A 155 6.93 -1.86 -21.84
C ASN A 155 8.36 -1.91 -21.26
N ILE A 156 8.47 -1.71 -19.94
CA ILE A 156 9.77 -1.60 -19.27
C ILE A 156 10.48 -2.94 -19.15
N ALA A 157 9.76 -4.04 -18.96
CA ALA A 157 10.38 -5.37 -18.93
C ALA A 157 11.08 -5.67 -20.27
N GLN A 158 10.41 -5.40 -21.40
CA GLN A 158 10.99 -5.55 -22.73
C GLN A 158 12.13 -4.55 -22.99
N PHE A 159 12.00 -3.31 -22.52
CA PHE A 159 13.05 -2.31 -22.68
C PHE A 159 14.34 -2.72 -21.96
N LEU A 160 14.23 -3.26 -20.74
CA LEU A 160 15.36 -3.68 -19.92
C LEU A 160 16.12 -4.88 -20.49
N THR A 161 15.55 -5.68 -21.39
CA THR A 161 16.32 -6.75 -22.06
C THR A 161 17.45 -6.19 -22.93
N ASN A 162 17.34 -4.92 -23.35
CA ASN A 162 18.33 -4.24 -24.19
C ASN A 162 18.99 -3.05 -23.50
N HIS A 163 18.54 -2.69 -22.29
CA HIS A 163 19.05 -1.56 -21.53
C HIS A 163 19.57 -2.01 -20.16
N GLY A 164 20.76 -1.55 -19.77
CA GLY A 164 21.37 -1.93 -18.48
C GLY A 164 22.06 -3.30 -18.45
N ARG A 165 22.12 -4.02 -19.59
CA ARG A 165 22.77 -5.34 -19.72
C ARG A 165 22.30 -6.32 -18.64
N LEU A 166 20.98 -6.42 -18.49
CA LEU A 166 20.33 -7.33 -17.57
C LEU A 166 20.11 -8.69 -18.23
N ASP A 167 20.33 -9.77 -17.49
CA ASP A 167 19.83 -11.09 -17.86
C ASP A 167 18.32 -11.22 -17.52
N PRO A 168 17.63 -12.29 -17.97
CA PRO A 168 16.19 -12.42 -17.77
C PRO A 168 15.74 -12.37 -16.31
N ASP A 169 16.51 -12.93 -15.37
CA ASP A 169 16.17 -12.92 -13.95
C ASP A 169 16.42 -11.56 -13.29
N GLU A 170 17.46 -10.83 -13.69
CA GLU A 170 17.67 -9.44 -13.28
C GLU A 170 16.59 -8.51 -13.82
N VAL A 171 16.10 -8.72 -15.05
CA VAL A 171 14.98 -7.94 -15.61
C VAL A 171 13.78 -8.07 -14.67
N GLN A 172 13.39 -9.29 -14.29
CA GLN A 172 12.25 -9.48 -13.40
C GLN A 172 12.46 -8.81 -12.04
N ARG A 173 13.61 -9.04 -11.40
CA ARG A 173 13.94 -8.40 -10.11
C ARG A 173 13.91 -6.88 -10.20
N MET A 174 14.38 -6.31 -11.30
CA MET A 174 14.42 -4.87 -11.49
C MET A 174 13.02 -4.30 -11.73
N VAL A 175 12.18 -4.98 -12.51
CA VAL A 175 10.76 -4.61 -12.67
C VAL A 175 10.06 -4.60 -11.31
N ASP A 176 10.27 -5.63 -10.49
CA ASP A 176 9.66 -5.70 -9.15
C ASP A 176 10.14 -4.56 -8.24
N VAL A 177 11.43 -4.23 -8.28
CA VAL A 177 11.96 -3.07 -7.55
C VAL A 177 11.26 -1.79 -8.01
N LEU A 178 11.14 -1.54 -9.31
CA LEU A 178 10.56 -0.31 -9.84
C LEU A 178 9.06 -0.20 -9.53
N LYS A 179 8.31 -1.30 -9.61
CA LYS A 179 6.90 -1.36 -9.19
C LYS A 179 6.72 -0.96 -7.73
N ARG A 180 7.52 -1.53 -6.81
CA ARG A 180 7.49 -1.16 -5.39
C ARG A 180 7.72 0.33 -5.12
N GLN A 181 8.48 1.02 -5.99
CA GLN A 181 8.72 2.46 -5.83
C GLN A 181 7.48 3.31 -6.14
N LEU A 182 6.59 2.78 -6.99
CA LEU A 182 5.31 3.40 -7.34
C LEU A 182 4.22 3.06 -6.32
N GLU A 183 4.23 1.84 -5.79
CA GLU A 183 3.29 1.39 -4.76
C GLU A 183 3.46 2.20 -3.47
N THR A 184 4.70 2.39 -3.02
CA THR A 184 5.04 3.22 -1.83
C THR A 184 4.76 4.72 -2.00
N MET A 185 4.20 5.14 -3.14
CA MET A 185 3.74 6.51 -3.41
C MET A 185 2.21 6.62 -3.41
N ALA A 186 1.49 5.51 -3.59
CA ALA A 186 0.06 5.56 -3.83
C ALA A 186 -0.71 5.80 -2.52
N PRO A 187 -1.61 6.79 -2.42
CA PRO A 187 -2.72 6.68 -1.48
C PRO A 187 -3.63 5.52 -1.94
N PRO A 188 -4.31 4.80 -1.03
CA PRO A 188 -5.18 3.70 -1.42
C PRO A 188 -6.33 4.20 -2.30
N GLY A 189 -6.39 3.70 -3.55
CA GLY A 189 -7.54 3.84 -4.45
C GLY A 189 -7.45 4.93 -5.51
N THR A 190 -7.01 4.55 -6.71
CA THR A 190 -7.49 5.15 -7.97
C THR A 190 -7.68 4.03 -8.98
N GLU A 191 -8.83 3.36 -8.89
CA GLU A 191 -9.46 2.65 -10.02
C GLU A 191 -10.26 3.66 -10.87
#